data_AF-A0A672KEK9-F1
#
_entry.id   AF-A0A672KEK9-F1
#
_cell.length_a   1.000
_cell.length_b   1.000
_cell.length_c   1.000
_cell.angle_alpha   90.00
_cell.angle_beta   90.00
_cell.angle_gamma   90.00
#
_symmetry.space_group_name_H-M   'P 1'
#
loop_
_entity.id
_entity.type
_entity.pdbx_description
1 polymer ?
#
loop_
_entity_poly.entity_id
_entity_poly.type
_entity_poly.pdbx_seq_one_letter_code
_entity_poly.pdbx_strand_id
1 'polypeptide(L)'
;MQNVYLFIQVKKDLEDKIGQKSVYNALTFRVTDTEIQYIAKVNVGEDECAHVKISQTLPCYGEEVKLVDYQFPKKMLDIIEPF
;
A
#
# COMPACT_ATOMS: atom_id res chain seq x y z
N MET A 1 -1.37 5.64 15.50
CA MET A 1 -2.62 6.10 14.84
C MET A 1 -2.42 6.65 13.43
N GLN A 2 -1.24 7.20 13.07
CA GLN A 2 -1.00 7.81 11.75
C GLN A 2 -0.97 6.80 10.58
N ASN A 3 -0.48 5.57 10.79
CA ASN A 3 -0.42 4.52 9.76
C ASN A 3 -1.78 4.01 9.27
N VAL A 4 -2.86 4.21 10.04
CA VAL A 4 -4.22 3.74 9.65
C VAL A 4 -4.86 4.68 8.61
N TYR A 5 -4.51 5.97 8.62
CA TYR A 5 -5.15 6.98 7.76
C TYR A 5 -4.71 6.92 6.30
N LEU A 6 -3.43 6.63 6.06
CA LEU A 6 -2.86 6.42 4.73
C LEU A 6 -3.58 5.33 3.94
N PHE A 7 -3.86 4.21 4.61
CA PHE A 7 -4.49 3.07 3.97
C PHE A 7 -5.90 3.37 3.46
N ILE A 8 -6.64 4.23 4.16
CA ILE A 8 -7.98 4.64 3.75
C ILE A 8 -7.93 5.44 2.45
N GLN A 9 -6.90 6.26 2.24
CA GLN A 9 -6.77 7.12 1.06
C GLN A 9 -6.45 6.31 -0.21
N VAL A 10 -5.53 5.33 -0.13
CA VAL A 10 -5.18 4.47 -1.29
C VAL A 10 -6.12 3.29 -1.49
N LYS A 11 -6.96 2.96 -0.50
CA LYS A 11 -7.92 1.86 -0.60
C LYS A 11 -8.79 2.00 -1.86
N LYS A 12 -9.32 3.20 -2.12
CA LYS A 12 -10.23 3.45 -3.24
C LYS A 12 -9.56 3.22 -4.60
N ASP A 13 -8.38 3.81 -4.81
CA ASP A 13 -7.60 3.63 -6.03
C ASP A 13 -7.17 2.17 -6.26
N LEU A 14 -6.91 1.44 -5.18
CA LEU A 14 -6.59 0.02 -5.24
C LEU A 14 -7.83 -0.80 -5.62
N GLU A 15 -8.98 -0.55 -4.99
CA GLU A 15 -10.25 -1.21 -5.30
C GLU A 15 -10.67 -1.00 -6.77
N ASP A 16 -10.43 0.19 -7.34
CA ASP A 16 -10.72 0.48 -8.75
C ASP A 16 -9.84 -0.35 -9.71
N LYS A 17 -8.63 -0.75 -9.29
CA LYS A 17 -7.70 -1.54 -10.11
C LYS A 17 -7.83 -3.05 -9.92
N ILE A 18 -8.13 -3.51 -8.70
CA ILE A 18 -8.09 -4.95 -8.37
C ILE A 18 -9.42 -5.51 -7.83
N GLY A 19 -10.45 -4.67 -7.74
CA GLY A 19 -11.74 -5.00 -7.15
C GLY A 19 -11.78 -4.84 -5.62
N GLN A 20 -12.98 -4.81 -5.04
CA GLN A 20 -13.22 -4.62 -3.61
C GLN A 20 -12.78 -5.82 -2.77
N LYS A 21 -12.00 -5.59 -1.70
CA LYS A 21 -11.38 -6.65 -0.88
C LYS A 21 -11.73 -6.55 0.60
N SER A 22 -11.59 -7.65 1.34
CA SER A 22 -12.05 -7.77 2.73
C SER A 22 -11.06 -7.28 3.80
N VAL A 23 -9.74 -7.29 3.54
CA VAL A 23 -8.72 -6.98 4.57
C VAL A 23 -7.50 -6.27 3.98
N TYR A 24 -7.09 -5.13 4.55
CA TYR A 24 -5.93 -4.35 4.08
C TYR A 24 -4.89 -4.19 5.21
N ASN A 25 -3.74 -4.86 5.10
CA ASN A 25 -2.66 -4.80 6.10
C ASN A 25 -1.34 -4.27 5.48
N ALA A 26 -0.61 -3.43 6.20
CA ALA A 26 0.71 -2.94 5.81
C ALA A 26 1.82 -3.75 6.49
N LEU A 27 2.91 -4.08 5.79
CA LEU A 27 4.01 -4.87 6.36
C LEU A 27 5.37 -4.14 6.43
N THR A 28 5.69 -3.18 5.55
CA THR A 28 7.03 -2.56 5.52
C THR A 28 6.98 -1.07 5.13
N PHE A 29 7.88 -0.24 5.69
CA PHE A 29 7.98 1.19 5.39
C PHE A 29 9.43 1.66 5.22
N ARG A 30 9.64 2.67 4.37
CA ARG A 30 10.91 3.36 4.12
C ARG A 30 10.68 4.87 4.00
N VAL A 31 11.36 5.66 4.82
CA VAL A 31 11.23 7.14 4.84
C VAL A 31 12.36 7.77 4.02
N THR A 32 12.05 8.83 3.27
CA THR A 32 13.03 9.72 2.60
C THR A 32 12.77 11.18 2.99
N ASP A 33 13.65 12.11 2.61
CA ASP A 33 13.61 13.51 3.07
C ASP A 33 12.40 14.32 2.59
N THR A 34 11.73 13.89 1.51
CA THR A 34 10.57 14.59 0.92
C THR A 34 9.29 13.76 0.94
N GLU A 35 9.42 12.44 1.04
CA GLU A 35 8.33 11.49 0.88
C GLU A 35 8.51 10.30 1.82
N ILE A 36 7.40 9.72 2.24
CA ILE A 36 7.37 8.43 2.92
C ILE A 36 6.91 7.38 1.93
N GLN A 37 7.75 6.38 1.67
CA GLN A 37 7.39 5.25 0.83
C GLN A 37 7.02 4.03 1.69
N TYR A 38 5.90 3.40 1.35
CA TYR A 38 5.41 2.21 2.03
C TYR A 38 5.38 1.06 1.05
N ILE A 39 5.80 -0.12 1.48
CA ILE A 39 5.62 -1.36 0.74
C ILE A 39 4.78 -2.29 1.61
N ALA A 40 3.57 -2.60 1.15
CA ALA A 40 2.58 -3.31 1.94
C ALA A 40 2.05 -4.55 1.25
N LYS A 41 1.78 -5.60 2.03
CA LYS A 41 1.08 -6.81 1.56
C LYS A 41 -0.39 -6.72 1.92
N VAL A 42 -1.20 -6.40 0.93
CA VAL A 42 -2.65 -6.31 1.05
C VAL A 42 -3.25 -7.69 0.76
N ASN A 43 -4.07 -8.23 1.65
CA ASN A 43 -4.84 -9.44 1.38
C ASN A 43 -6.02 -9.09 0.47
N VAL A 44 -6.18 -9.82 -0.63
CA VAL A 44 -7.16 -9.52 -1.67
C VAL A 44 -8.12 -10.70 -1.93
N GLY A 45 -8.33 -11.55 -0.92
CA GLY A 45 -9.30 -12.64 -0.92
C GLY A 45 -8.64 -14.02 -0.86
N GLU A 46 -9.31 -14.98 -0.21
CA GLU A 46 -8.85 -16.37 0.02
C GLU A 46 -7.34 -16.47 0.34
N ASP A 47 -6.53 -16.83 -0.66
CA ASP A 47 -5.07 -17.00 -0.56
C ASP A 47 -4.27 -15.99 -1.41
N GLU A 48 -4.93 -15.00 -2.01
CA GLU A 48 -4.33 -13.98 -2.87
C GLU A 48 -3.96 -12.71 -2.08
N CYS A 49 -2.84 -12.11 -2.47
CA CYS A 49 -2.34 -10.84 -1.97
C CYS A 49 -1.90 -9.94 -3.13
N ALA A 50 -1.90 -8.63 -2.88
CA ALA A 50 -1.21 -7.65 -3.69
C ALA A 50 -0.08 -7.05 -2.85
N HIS A 51 1.12 -6.94 -3.41
CA HIS A 51 2.15 -6.09 -2.81
C HIS A 51 2.02 -4.71 -3.43
N VAL A 52 1.88 -3.66 -2.63
CA VAL A 52 1.67 -2.29 -3.11
C VAL A 52 2.78 -1.39 -2.61
N LYS A 53 3.25 -0.50 -3.48
CA LYS A 53 4.18 0.57 -3.17
C LYS A 53 3.44 1.90 -3.17
N ILE A 54 3.43 2.58 -2.05
CA ILE A 54 2.71 3.83 -1.85
C ILE A 54 3.74 4.93 -1.57
N SER A 55 3.58 6.12 -2.15
CA SER A 55 4.31 7.32 -1.73
C SER A 55 3.35 8.28 -1.07
N GLN A 56 3.77 8.87 0.04
CA GLN A 56 3.11 9.97 0.71
C GLN A 56 4.07 11.17 0.76
N THR A 57 3.64 12.30 0.21
CA THR A 57 4.36 13.57 0.39
C THR A 57 4.24 14.06 1.83
N LEU A 58 5.31 14.61 2.39
CA LEU A 58 5.30 15.11 3.77
C LEU A 58 4.26 16.24 3.96
N PRO A 59 3.79 16.49 5.20
CA PRO A 59 2.74 17.48 5.46
C PRO A 59 3.00 18.89 4.96
N CYS A 60 4.26 19.32 4.96
CA CYS A 60 4.67 20.62 4.43
C CYS A 60 4.55 20.73 2.90
N TYR A 61 4.33 19.63 2.18
CA TYR A 61 4.22 19.57 0.72
C TYR A 61 2.82 19.17 0.23
N GLY A 62 1.82 19.05 1.11
CA GLY A 62 0.41 18.88 0.72
C GLY A 62 -0.23 17.51 0.99
N GLU A 63 0.46 16.59 1.69
CA GLU A 63 -0.07 15.29 2.16
C GLU A 63 -0.74 14.42 1.07
N GLU A 64 -0.27 14.53 -0.17
CA GLU A 64 -0.76 13.70 -1.27
C GLU A 64 -0.24 12.27 -1.15
N VAL A 65 -1.14 11.29 -1.31
CA VAL A 65 -0.85 9.86 -1.29
C VAL A 65 -1.07 9.26 -2.66
N LYS A 66 -0.10 8.50 -3.17
CA LYS A 66 -0.11 7.89 -4.51
C LYS A 66 0.26 6.43 -4.45
N LEU A 67 -0.47 5.60 -5.20
CA LEU A 67 -0.02 4.26 -5.56
C LEU A 67 1.08 4.39 -6.62
N VAL A 68 2.32 4.08 -6.25
CA VAL A 68 3.51 4.18 -7.11
C VAL A 68 3.63 2.94 -7.99
N ASP A 69 3.49 1.76 -7.40
CA ASP A 69 3.65 0.48 -8.09
C ASP A 69 2.89 -0.63 -7.36
N TYR A 70 2.67 -1.76 -8.03
CA TYR A 70 2.04 -2.94 -7.44
C TYR A 70 2.46 -4.24 -8.11
N GLN A 71 2.47 -5.32 -7.33
CA GLN A 71 2.62 -6.69 -7.81
C GLN A 71 1.35 -7.47 -7.50
N PHE A 72 0.75 -8.06 -8.52
CA PHE A 72 -0.44 -8.92 -8.42
C PHE A 72 -0.47 -9.89 -9.62
N PRO A 73 -0.83 -11.18 -9.43
CA PRO A 73 -1.20 -11.84 -8.16
C PRO A 73 0.03 -12.25 -7.32
N LYS A 74 -0.10 -12.19 -5.99
CA LYS A 74 0.85 -12.74 -4.99
C LYS A 74 0.11 -13.67 -4.05
N LYS A 75 0.82 -14.54 -3.34
CA LYS A 75 0.24 -15.43 -2.33
C LYS A 75 0.39 -14.89 -0.91
N MET A 76 -0.47 -15.31 0.00
CA MET A 76 -0.35 -15.01 1.43
C MET A 76 1.01 -15.41 2.03
N LEU A 77 1.63 -16.48 1.54
CA LEU A 77 2.94 -16.94 2.01
C LEU A 77 4.13 -16.27 1.31
N ASP A 78 3.89 -15.45 0.28
CA ASP A 78 4.97 -14.72 -0.39
C ASP A 78 5.55 -13.69 0.57
N ILE A 79 6.88 -13.70 0.68
CA ILE A 79 7.63 -12.68 1.41
C ILE A 79 7.56 -11.39 0.61
N ILE A 80 7.33 -10.28 1.32
CA ILE A 80 7.34 -8.95 0.71
C ILE A 80 8.77 -8.41 0.69
N GLU A 81 9.28 -8.16 -0.51
CA GLU A 81 10.61 -7.60 -0.75
C GLU A 81 10.49 -6.20 -1.36
N PRO A 82 11.53 -5.36 -1.31
CA PRO A 82 11.56 -4.10 -2.03
C PRO A 82 11.43 -4.27 -3.56
N PHE A 83 10.52 -3.52 -4.16
CA PHE A 83 10.36 -3.33 -5.62
C PHE A 83 10.05 -1.86 -5.91
#